data_AF-U6DYU8-F1
#
_entry.id   AF-U6DYU8-F1
#
_cell.length_a   1.000
_cell.length_b   1.000
_cell.length_c   1.000
_cell.angle_alpha   90.00
_cell.angle_beta   90.00
_cell.angle_gamma   90.00
#
_symmetry.space_group_name_H-M   'P 1'
#
loop_
_entity.id
_entity.type
_entity.pdbx_description
1 polymer ?
#
loop_
_entity_poly.entity_id
_entity_poly.type
_entity_poly.pdbx_seq_one_letter_code
_entity_poly.pdbx_strand_id
1 'polypeptide(L)'
;WAHHSRPMTSRSSSSEVLFYDGEGQNMTPVDQGSPSLKWQPYQSVPWHSLFTGHYEKLPDIGYRVVTDKGFNFSPADEAFVCQKKNHFQITIHIQVWGSPKFVKTQMGLKPIEMFYLKAFGVKVEATNQIIAIEQSQADRSKKIFNPVK
;
A
#
# COMPACT_ATOMS: atom_id res chain seq x y z
N TRP A 1 -27.29 -18.05 6.53
CA TRP A 1 -26.97 -17.86 5.11
C TRP A 1 -25.90 -16.79 4.97
N ALA A 2 -24.95 -17.02 4.07
CA ALA A 2 -23.67 -16.32 4.02
C ALA A 2 -23.80 -14.88 3.49
N HIS A 3 -23.32 -13.91 4.25
CA HIS A 3 -23.02 -12.58 3.73
C HIS A 3 -21.54 -12.55 3.32
N HIS A 4 -21.30 -12.69 2.02
CA HIS A 4 -19.98 -12.45 1.42
C HIS A 4 -19.76 -10.94 1.34
N SER A 5 -18.99 -10.39 2.27
CA SER A 5 -18.49 -9.01 2.17
C SER A 5 -17.42 -8.95 1.07
N ARG A 6 -17.79 -8.46 -0.12
CA ARG A 6 -16.84 -8.09 -1.16
C ARG A 6 -16.02 -6.88 -0.71
N PRO A 7 -14.71 -6.80 -1.01
CA PRO A 7 -14.00 -5.54 -0.93
C PRO A 7 -14.57 -4.58 -1.99
N MET A 8 -15.09 -3.43 -1.57
CA MET A 8 -15.37 -2.34 -2.50
C MET A 8 -14.04 -1.82 -3.04
N THR A 9 -13.76 -2.07 -4.31
CA THR A 9 -12.83 -1.26 -5.08
C THR A 9 -13.55 0.05 -5.40
N SER A 10 -13.09 1.17 -4.83
CA SER A 10 -13.62 2.47 -5.24
C SER A 10 -13.19 2.71 -6.68
N ARG A 11 -14.14 2.61 -7.62
CA ARG A 11 -13.98 3.20 -8.94
C ARG A 11 -13.78 4.70 -8.73
N SER A 12 -12.65 5.22 -9.19
CA SER A 12 -12.47 6.65 -9.38
C SER A 12 -13.43 7.09 -10.48
N SER A 13 -14.64 7.50 -10.11
CA SER A 13 -15.56 8.22 -11.00
C SER A 13 -15.10 9.68 -11.01
N SER A 14 -14.32 10.05 -12.03
CA SER A 14 -14.14 11.46 -12.36
C SER A 14 -15.47 11.98 -12.89
N SER A 15 -16.09 12.90 -12.16
CA SER A 15 -17.29 13.60 -12.61
C SER A 15 -16.86 14.69 -13.58
N GLU A 16 -16.83 14.39 -14.88
CA GLU A 16 -16.68 15.42 -15.90
C GLU A 16 -18.07 15.94 -16.30
N VAL A 17 -18.32 17.19 -15.93
CA VAL A 17 -19.46 17.97 -16.38
C VAL A 17 -19.26 18.24 -17.88
N LEU A 18 -20.05 17.59 -18.73
CA LEU A 18 -20.05 17.83 -20.17
C LEU A 18 -20.72 19.16 -20.49
N PHE A 19 -19.93 20.16 -20.88
CA PHE A 19 -20.41 21.26 -21.72
C PHE A 19 -20.11 20.89 -23.17
N TYR A 20 -21.17 20.66 -23.95
CA TYR A 20 -21.09 20.52 -25.39
C TYR A 20 -21.04 21.92 -26.02
N ASP A 21 -20.00 22.19 -26.81
CA ASP A 21 -20.18 22.99 -28.03
C ASP A 21 -18.99 22.83 -28.99
N GLY A 22 -19.31 22.72 -30.28
CA GLY A 22 -18.53 23.28 -31.39
C GLY A 22 -17.29 22.54 -31.91
N GLU A 23 -17.51 21.76 -32.96
CA GLU A 23 -16.64 21.56 -34.15
C GLU A 23 -15.12 21.34 -34.03
N GLY A 24 -14.69 20.16 -34.51
CA GLY A 24 -13.55 20.04 -35.41
C GLY A 24 -12.17 19.80 -34.79
N GLN A 25 -11.56 18.70 -35.27
CA GLN A 25 -10.11 18.42 -35.35
C GLN A 25 -9.51 17.52 -34.25
N ASN A 26 -8.97 16.41 -34.74
CA ASN A 26 -7.94 15.55 -34.17
C ASN A 26 -8.21 15.03 -32.75
N MET A 27 -8.84 13.85 -32.70
CA MET A 27 -8.82 12.97 -31.55
C MET A 27 -7.37 12.54 -31.29
N THR A 28 -6.65 13.31 -30.48
CA THR A 28 -5.47 12.81 -29.79
C THR A 28 -5.92 11.59 -28.98
N PRO A 29 -5.15 10.47 -28.98
CA PRO A 29 -5.44 9.40 -28.07
C PRO A 29 -5.44 10.00 -26.66
N VAL A 30 -6.57 9.84 -25.96
CA VAL A 30 -6.69 10.11 -24.52
C VAL A 30 -5.39 9.66 -23.87
N ASP A 31 -4.70 10.60 -23.23
CA ASP A 31 -3.48 10.38 -22.47
C ASP A 31 -3.74 9.19 -21.54
N GLN A 32 -3.30 7.99 -21.96
CA GLN A 32 -3.31 6.82 -21.12
C GLN A 32 -2.29 7.13 -20.05
N GLY A 33 -2.77 7.70 -18.94
CA GLY A 33 -1.95 8.20 -17.86
C GLY A 33 -0.81 7.23 -17.56
N SER A 34 0.40 7.78 -17.49
CA SER A 34 1.67 7.09 -17.23
C SER A 34 1.48 5.83 -16.36
N PRO A 35 2.08 4.67 -16.71
CA PRO A 35 1.94 3.44 -15.94
C PRO A 35 2.26 3.67 -14.47
N SER A 36 1.30 3.39 -13.59
CA SER A 36 1.46 3.54 -12.13
C SER A 36 1.75 2.20 -11.48
N LEU A 37 2.65 2.20 -10.48
CA LEU A 37 3.00 1.00 -9.72
C LEU A 37 1.79 0.60 -8.86
N LYS A 38 1.31 -0.63 -9.06
CA LYS A 38 0.12 -1.16 -8.39
C LYS A 38 0.51 -1.96 -7.15
N TRP A 39 -0.34 -1.89 -6.13
CA TRP A 39 -0.19 -2.60 -4.87
C TRP A 39 -1.32 -3.61 -4.68
N GLN A 40 -1.00 -4.73 -4.04
CA GLN A 40 -1.97 -5.75 -3.66
C GLN A 40 -1.69 -6.25 -2.24
N PRO A 41 -2.70 -6.80 -1.53
CA PRO A 41 -2.48 -7.40 -0.23
C PRO A 41 -1.41 -8.50 -0.28
N TYR A 42 -0.43 -8.42 0.62
CA TYR A 42 0.62 -9.43 0.77
C TYR A 42 0.26 -10.38 1.92
N GLN A 43 0.15 -11.68 1.62
CA GLN A 43 -0.13 -12.73 2.60
C GLN A 43 -1.29 -12.36 3.54
N SER A 44 -2.45 -11.98 3.00
CA SER A 44 -3.59 -11.50 3.79
C SER A 44 -4.19 -12.56 4.73
N VAL A 45 -3.98 -13.84 4.41
CA VAL A 45 -4.41 -14.99 5.22
C VAL A 45 -3.27 -15.40 6.17
N PRO A 46 -2.80 -14.49 7.03
CA PRO A 46 -3.12 -14.63 8.46
C PRO A 46 -3.18 -13.27 9.21
N TRP A 47 -3.74 -12.22 8.61
CA TRP A 47 -3.82 -10.92 9.29
C TRP A 47 -4.68 -11.01 10.56
N HIS A 48 -4.10 -10.55 11.67
CA HIS A 48 -4.74 -10.65 12.97
C HIS A 48 -5.83 -9.59 13.12
N SER A 49 -6.99 -9.99 13.65
CA SER A 49 -8.10 -9.05 13.90
C SER A 49 -7.87 -8.23 15.17
N LEU A 50 -8.31 -6.98 15.14
CA LEU A 50 -8.27 -6.06 16.28
C LEU A 50 -9.61 -6.03 17.02
N PHE A 51 -9.56 -5.69 18.31
CA PHE A 51 -10.71 -5.70 19.21
C PHE A 51 -10.74 -4.47 20.11
N THR A 52 -11.94 -4.03 20.49
CA THR A 52 -12.18 -2.92 21.42
C THR A 52 -11.88 -3.31 22.87
N GLY A 53 -11.95 -2.34 23.80
CA GLY A 53 -11.88 -2.59 25.24
C GLY A 53 -13.00 -3.50 25.78
N HIS A 54 -14.09 -3.66 25.03
CA HIS A 54 -15.21 -4.55 25.36
C HIS A 54 -15.10 -5.92 24.69
N TYR A 55 -13.94 -6.26 24.13
CA TYR A 55 -13.68 -7.51 23.42
C TYR A 55 -14.55 -7.74 22.17
N GLU A 56 -15.00 -6.65 21.55
CA GLU A 56 -15.75 -6.69 20.29
C GLU A 56 -14.80 -6.58 19.10
N LYS A 57 -15.03 -7.39 18.06
CA LYS A 57 -14.19 -7.37 16.86
C LYS A 57 -14.37 -6.05 16.10
N LEU A 58 -13.26 -5.38 15.79
CA LEU A 58 -13.24 -4.20 14.94
C LEU A 58 -13.24 -4.58 13.45
N PRO A 59 -13.73 -3.68 12.56
CA PRO A 59 -13.51 -3.80 11.12
C PRO A 59 -12.02 -3.91 10.78
N ASP A 60 -11.73 -4.55 9.65
CA ASP A 60 -10.35 -4.64 9.16
C ASP A 60 -9.78 -3.24 8.88
N ILE A 61 -8.48 -3.07 9.11
CA ILE A 61 -7.79 -1.79 8.90
C ILE A 61 -7.76 -1.49 7.40
N GLY A 62 -8.13 -0.25 7.04
CA GLY A 62 -7.99 0.24 5.68
C GLY A 62 -6.55 0.64 5.39
N TYR A 63 -6.00 0.16 4.28
CA TYR A 63 -4.64 0.50 3.83
C TYR A 63 -4.66 1.01 2.39
N ARG A 64 -3.98 2.13 2.16
CA ARG A 64 -3.62 2.58 0.80
C ARG A 64 -2.14 2.92 0.76
N VAL A 65 -1.42 2.27 -0.14
CA VAL A 65 -0.01 2.53 -0.40
C VAL A 65 0.09 3.38 -1.67
N VAL A 66 0.84 4.47 -1.59
CA VAL A 66 1.09 5.40 -2.69
C VAL A 66 2.59 5.40 -2.97
N THR A 67 2.95 5.20 -4.23
CA THR A 67 4.34 5.28 -4.69
C THR A 67 4.61 6.70 -5.18
N ASP A 68 5.29 7.51 -4.36
CA ASP A 68 5.47 8.94 -4.66
C ASP A 68 6.63 9.16 -5.64
N LYS A 69 7.74 8.43 -5.46
CA LYS A 69 8.98 8.61 -6.24
C LYS A 69 9.84 7.35 -6.24
N GLY A 70 10.66 7.22 -7.28
CA GLY A 70 11.82 6.32 -7.31
C GLY A 70 11.64 5.07 -8.16
N PHE A 71 10.47 4.89 -8.75
CA PHE A 71 10.14 3.81 -9.68
C PHE A 71 9.67 4.39 -10.99
N ASN A 72 10.17 3.87 -12.10
CA ASN A 72 9.72 4.23 -13.45
C ASN A 72 9.41 2.94 -14.21
N PHE A 73 8.39 2.95 -15.06
CA PHE A 73 8.12 1.82 -15.93
C PHE A 73 9.10 1.82 -17.11
N SER A 74 9.75 0.69 -17.35
CA SER A 74 10.60 0.45 -18.52
C SER A 74 9.80 -0.38 -19.53
N PRO A 75 9.44 0.17 -20.70
CA PRO A 75 8.76 -0.59 -21.74
C PRO A 75 9.60 -1.75 -22.28
N ALA A 76 10.93 -1.62 -22.29
CA ALA A 76 11.82 -2.66 -22.79
C ALA A 76 11.90 -3.88 -21.86
N ASP A 77 11.79 -3.65 -20.55
CA ASP A 77 11.82 -4.71 -19.53
C ASP A 77 10.42 -5.15 -19.10
N GLU A 78 9.37 -4.48 -19.60
CA GLU A 78 7.98 -4.63 -19.19
C GLU A 78 7.79 -4.59 -17.66
N ALA A 79 8.62 -3.81 -16.97
CA ALA A 79 8.73 -3.82 -15.52
C ALA A 79 9.01 -2.43 -14.93
N PHE A 80 8.70 -2.27 -13.64
CA PHE A 80 9.14 -1.09 -12.89
C PHE A 80 10.60 -1.25 -12.48
N VAL A 81 11.40 -0.24 -12.80
CA VAL A 81 12.81 -0.18 -12.46
C VAL A 81 13.08 0.92 -11.43
N CYS A 82 13.95 0.62 -10.48
CA CYS A 82 14.52 1.59 -9.55
C CYS A 82 16.05 1.50 -9.61
N GLN A 83 16.72 2.65 -9.48
CA GLN A 83 18.17 2.69 -9.45
C GLN A 83 18.65 2.67 -8.01
N LYS A 84 19.53 1.73 -7.65
CA LYS A 84 20.03 1.54 -6.28
C LYS A 84 20.64 2.80 -5.63
N LYS A 85 21.18 3.73 -6.44
CA LYS A 85 21.74 5.00 -5.95
C LYS A 85 20.68 6.07 -5.68
N ASN A 86 19.50 5.94 -6.26
CA ASN A 86 18.40 6.89 -6.09
C ASN A 86 17.48 6.43 -4.96
N HIS A 87 16.95 7.40 -4.21
CA HIS A 87 15.99 7.09 -3.17
C HIS A 87 14.59 6.94 -3.79
N PHE A 88 13.81 6.03 -3.23
CA PHE A 88 12.38 5.96 -3.46
C PHE A 88 11.63 6.51 -2.26
N GLN A 89 10.37 6.88 -2.48
CA GLN A 89 9.47 7.34 -1.43
C GLN A 89 8.11 6.67 -1.61
N ILE A 90 7.56 6.20 -0.49
CA ILE A 90 6.23 5.60 -0.41
C ILE A 90 5.50 6.27 0.75
N THR A 91 4.24 6.62 0.51
CA THR A 91 3.31 7.12 1.53
C THR A 91 2.27 6.05 1.83
N ILE A 92 1.98 5.81 3.11
CA ILE A 92 1.01 4.80 3.54
C ILE A 92 -0.10 5.50 4.32
N HIS A 93 -1.32 5.42 3.81
CA HIS A 93 -2.52 5.84 4.52
C HIS A 93 -3.10 4.64 5.27
N ILE A 94 -3.24 4.79 6.58
CA ILE A 94 -3.79 3.77 7.48
C ILE A 94 -5.09 4.33 8.07
N GLN A 95 -6.20 3.63 7.85
CA GLN A 95 -7.50 3.98 8.40
C GLN A 95 -7.90 2.96 9.46
N VAL A 96 -7.93 3.41 10.71
CA VAL A 96 -8.33 2.60 11.86
C VAL A 96 -9.73 3.00 12.31
N TRP A 97 -10.60 2.02 12.49
CA TRP A 97 -11.96 2.22 13.00
C TRP A 97 -12.00 1.92 14.51
N GLY A 98 -12.69 2.76 15.28
CA GLY A 98 -12.84 2.59 16.73
C GLY A 98 -11.53 2.75 17.51
N SER A 99 -11.50 2.21 18.73
CA SER A 99 -10.32 2.24 19.61
C SER A 99 -9.80 0.82 19.85
N PRO A 100 -8.79 0.36 19.08
CA PRO A 100 -8.21 -0.97 19.27
C PRO A 100 -7.46 -1.04 20.60
N LYS A 101 -7.78 -2.08 21.39
CA LYS A 101 -7.15 -2.38 22.69
C LYS A 101 -6.53 -3.78 22.72
N PHE A 102 -7.05 -4.72 21.94
CA PHE A 102 -6.54 -6.09 21.87
C PHE A 102 -6.34 -6.57 20.43
N VAL A 103 -5.40 -7.50 20.26
CA VAL A 103 -5.18 -8.24 19.02
C VAL A 103 -5.45 -9.73 19.25
N LYS A 104 -6.17 -10.39 18.35
CA LYS A 104 -6.41 -11.84 18.42
C LYS A 104 -5.26 -12.60 17.78
N THR A 105 -4.47 -13.28 18.60
CA THR A 105 -3.36 -14.14 18.21
C THR A 105 -3.75 -15.62 18.26
N GLN A 106 -2.85 -16.50 17.79
CA GLN A 106 -3.01 -17.95 17.97
C GLN A 106 -3.08 -18.36 19.45
N MET A 107 -2.50 -17.55 20.36
CA MET A 107 -2.55 -17.75 21.81
C MET A 107 -3.75 -17.06 22.48
N GLY A 108 -4.70 -16.54 21.72
CA GLY A 108 -5.85 -15.77 22.21
C GLY A 108 -5.68 -14.26 22.12
N LEU A 109 -6.56 -13.51 22.80
CA LEU A 109 -6.54 -12.06 22.83
C LEU A 109 -5.39 -11.54 23.70
N LYS A 110 -4.61 -10.61 23.15
CA LYS A 110 -3.48 -9.96 23.83
C LYS A 110 -3.65 -8.44 23.81
N PRO A 111 -3.35 -7.72 24.89
CA PRO A 111 -3.33 -6.26 24.89
C PRO A 111 -2.37 -5.74 23.82
N ILE A 112 -2.75 -4.67 23.14
CA ILE A 112 -1.88 -3.99 22.17
C ILE A 112 -0.96 -3.06 22.95
N GLU A 113 0.34 -3.26 22.81
CA GLU A 113 1.35 -2.35 23.35
C GLU A 113 1.62 -1.19 22.38
N MET A 114 1.91 -1.54 21.12
CA MET A 114 2.44 -0.63 20.10
C MET A 114 2.03 -1.08 18.71
N PHE A 115 1.95 -0.14 17.78
CA PHE A 115 1.89 -0.43 16.34
C PHE A 115 3.24 -0.10 15.72
N TYR A 116 3.55 -0.80 14.63
CA TYR A 116 4.75 -0.54 13.85
C TYR A 116 4.45 -0.64 12.37
N LEU A 117 5.08 0.22 11.59
CA LEU A 117 5.18 0.11 10.15
C LEU A 117 6.55 -0.48 9.79
N LYS A 118 6.54 -1.61 9.07
CA LYS A 118 7.75 -2.30 8.61
C LYS A 118 7.75 -2.38 7.09
N ALA A 119 8.83 -1.91 6.47
CA ALA A 119 9.05 -2.02 5.03
C ALA A 119 10.23 -2.97 4.75
N PHE A 120 10.06 -3.88 3.79
CA PHE A 120 11.10 -4.78 3.30
C PHE A 120 10.79 -5.22 1.86
N GLY A 121 11.83 -5.59 1.13
CA GLY A 121 11.69 -6.25 -0.17
C GLY A 121 11.65 -7.77 -0.01
N VAL A 122 11.13 -8.45 -1.02
CA VAL A 122 11.11 -9.92 -1.12
C VAL A 122 11.60 -10.29 -2.51
N LYS A 123 12.41 -11.33 -2.64
CA LYS A 123 12.81 -11.85 -3.95
C LYS A 123 11.64 -12.61 -4.59
N VAL A 124 11.32 -12.32 -5.84
CA VAL A 124 10.17 -12.92 -6.53
C VAL A 124 10.37 -14.43 -6.73
N GLU A 125 11.60 -14.85 -6.99
CA GLU A 125 12.02 -16.24 -7.17
C GLU A 125 12.25 -17.00 -5.85
N ALA A 126 12.32 -16.28 -4.72
CA ALA A 126 12.59 -16.85 -3.40
C ALA A 126 11.88 -16.03 -2.31
N THR A 127 10.57 -16.25 -2.17
CA THR A 127 9.70 -15.40 -1.32
C THR A 127 9.97 -15.48 0.18
N ASN A 128 10.78 -16.44 0.61
CA ASN A 128 11.30 -16.55 1.97
C ASN A 128 12.57 -15.69 2.21
N GLN A 129 13.16 -15.12 1.15
CA GLN A 129 14.34 -14.26 1.25
C GLN A 129 13.94 -12.78 1.30
N ILE A 130 14.33 -12.13 2.38
CA ILE A 130 14.04 -10.72 2.67
C ILE A 130 15.19 -9.84 2.18
N ILE A 131 14.85 -8.72 1.55
CA ILE A 131 15.77 -7.63 1.21
C ILE A 131 15.52 -6.49 2.19
N ALA A 132 16.54 -6.16 2.98
CA ALA A 132 16.48 -5.03 3.90
C ALA A 132 16.39 -3.70 3.11
N ILE A 133 15.58 -2.78 3.61
CA ILE A 133 15.55 -1.40 3.12
C ILE A 133 16.53 -0.57 3.94
N GLU A 134 17.25 0.32 3.27
CA GLU A 134 18.14 1.29 3.89
C GLU A 134 17.57 2.69 3.75
N GLN A 135 17.75 3.51 4.78
CA GLN A 135 17.43 4.93 4.76
C GLN A 135 18.72 5.74 4.83
N SER A 136 18.97 6.51 3.77
CA SER A 136 20.07 7.47 3.73
C SER A 136 19.84 8.62 4.70
N GLN A 137 20.92 9.11 5.29
CA GLN A 137 20.95 10.25 6.19
C GLN A 137 21.48 11.51 5.48
N ALA A 138 21.43 12.66 6.14
CA ALA A 138 21.90 13.93 5.59
C ALA A 138 23.41 13.90 5.22
N ASP A 139 24.21 13.13 5.95
CA ASP A 139 25.64 12.91 5.70
C ASP A 139 25.91 11.83 4.62
N ARG A 140 24.87 11.35 3.94
CA ARG A 140 24.90 10.26 2.94
C ARG A 140 25.27 8.88 3.50
N SER A 141 25.45 8.74 4.82
CA SER A 141 25.50 7.42 5.45
C SER A 141 24.15 6.72 5.31
N LYS A 142 24.15 5.40 5.43
CA LYS A 142 22.94 4.58 5.33
C LYS A 142 22.74 3.80 6.61
N LYS A 143 21.49 3.69 7.04
CA LYS A 143 21.07 2.83 8.14
C LYS A 143 19.98 1.90 7.67
N ILE A 144 19.92 0.71 8.26
CA ILE A 144 18.79 -0.19 8.05
C ILE A 144 17.52 0.53 8.51
N PHE A 145 16.50 0.52 7.67
CA PHE A 145 15.18 1.03 7.99
C PHE A 145 14.46 0.02 8.89
N ASN A 146 14.64 0.19 10.20
CA ASN A 146 13.95 -0.60 11.20
C ASN A 146 12.46 -0.25 11.24
N PRO A 147 11.60 -1.14 11.78
CA PRO A 147 10.19 -0.82 11.99
C PRO A 147 10.03 0.50 12.75
N VAL A 148 9.21 1.39 12.20
CA VAL A 148 8.91 2.71 12.79
C VAL A 148 7.59 2.64 13.55
N LYS A 149 7.51 3.30 14.69
CA LYS A 149 6.31 3.37 15.53
C LYS A 149 5.25 4.26 14.88
#